data_AF-A0A2P2GLA8-F1
#
_entry.id   AF-A0A2P2GLA8-F1
#
_cell.length_a   1.000
_cell.length_b   1.000
_cell.length_c   1.000
_cell.angle_alpha   90.00
_cell.angle_beta   90.00
_cell.angle_gamma   90.00
#
_symmetry.space_group_name_H-M   'P 1'
#
loop_
_entity.id
_entity.type
_entity.pdbx_description
1 polymer ?
#
loop_
_entity_poly.entity_id
_entity_poly.type
_entity_poly.pdbx_seq_one_letter_code
_entity_poly.pdbx_strand_id
1 'polypeptide(L)'
;MAHMTDLVEFLKARLDEEVQRAVSSRDPWFGYEPDEHVERVKWADALFIAHHSPTRVLAEVDAKRRIVELHTPVILRSGGGGAYFDTTRVCRSCEPPRQFPEQAWPCATLRLLALPYADHADYDEAWHLGDASQPKE
;
A
#
# COMPACT_ATOMS: atom_id res chain seq x y z
N MET A 1 -19.95 -8.18 9.21
CA MET A 1 -19.18 -7.44 8.20
C MET A 1 -17.96 -8.30 7.91
N ALA A 2 -17.75 -8.72 6.67
CA ALA A 2 -16.63 -9.58 6.34
C ALA A 2 -15.36 -8.73 6.41
N HIS A 3 -14.54 -8.92 7.45
CA HIS A 3 -13.17 -8.40 7.44
C HIS A 3 -12.49 -8.97 6.20
N MET A 4 -11.96 -8.10 5.34
CA MET A 4 -11.26 -8.54 4.15
C MET A 4 -9.89 -9.05 4.60
N THR A 5 -9.78 -10.35 4.89
CA THR A 5 -8.61 -10.97 5.56
C THR A 5 -7.34 -11.01 4.71
N ASP A 6 -7.40 -10.56 3.45
CA ASP A 6 -6.24 -10.52 2.56
C ASP A 6 -5.83 -9.08 2.27
N LEU A 7 -4.66 -8.68 2.80
CA LEU A 7 -4.08 -7.36 2.62
C LEU A 7 -3.89 -7.01 1.13
N VAL A 8 -3.64 -7.98 0.26
CA VAL A 8 -3.48 -7.72 -1.18
C VAL A 8 -4.79 -7.25 -1.80
N GLU A 9 -5.91 -7.90 -1.46
CA GLU A 9 -7.22 -7.50 -1.97
C GLU A 9 -7.67 -6.16 -1.39
N PHE A 10 -7.32 -5.89 -0.12
CA PHE A 10 -7.49 -4.56 0.48
C PHE A 10 -6.73 -3.47 -0.27
N LEU A 11 -5.45 -3.67 -0.53
CA LEU A 11 -4.66 -2.69 -1.28
C LEU A 11 -5.20 -2.47 -2.69
N LYS A 12 -5.61 -3.52 -3.40
CA LYS A 12 -6.20 -3.38 -4.74
C LYS A 12 -7.48 -2.55 -4.69
N ALA A 13 -8.41 -2.86 -3.78
CA ALA A 13 -9.67 -2.15 -3.64
C ALA A 13 -9.45 -0.66 -3.34
N ARG A 14 -8.55 -0.34 -2.40
CA ARG A 14 -8.23 1.05 -2.05
C ARG A 14 -7.53 1.80 -3.19
N LEU A 15 -6.66 1.14 -3.95
CA LEU A 15 -6.03 1.73 -5.13
C LEU A 15 -7.04 1.95 -6.27
N ASP A 16 -8.04 1.09 -6.44
CA ASP A 16 -9.15 1.32 -7.37
C ASP A 16 -10.00 2.53 -6.98
N GLU A 17 -10.24 2.73 -5.69
CA GLU A 17 -10.93 3.93 -5.18
C GLU A 17 -10.14 5.21 -5.46
N GLU A 18 -8.81 5.21 -5.28
CA GLU A 18 -7.96 6.36 -5.64
C GLU A 18 -8.03 6.68 -7.13
N VAL A 19 -8.04 5.65 -8.00
CA VAL A 19 -8.25 5.84 -9.45
C VAL A 19 -9.62 6.44 -9.71
N GLN A 20 -10.66 5.93 -9.07
CA GLN A 20 -12.02 6.45 -9.26
C GLN A 20 -12.12 7.92 -8.84
N ARG A 21 -11.52 8.30 -7.71
CA ARG A 21 -11.44 9.70 -7.27
C ARG A 21 -10.68 10.56 -8.28
N ALA A 22 -9.49 10.14 -8.70
CA ALA A 22 -8.67 10.86 -9.67
C ALA A 22 -9.39 11.04 -11.03
N VAL A 23 -10.03 9.99 -11.55
CA VAL A 23 -10.79 10.06 -12.80
C VAL A 23 -12.03 10.93 -12.65
N SER A 24 -12.77 10.83 -11.54
CA SER A 24 -13.94 11.68 -11.26
C SER A 24 -13.58 13.16 -11.13
N SER A 25 -12.34 13.46 -10.73
CA SER A 25 -11.79 14.81 -10.63
C SER A 25 -11.22 15.38 -11.94
N ARG A 26 -11.42 14.71 -13.09
CA ARG A 26 -11.12 15.26 -14.43
C ARG A 26 -12.04 16.44 -14.83
N ASP A 27 -12.23 17.37 -13.89
CA ASP A 27 -12.84 18.69 -14.03
C ASP A 27 -11.73 19.74 -14.28
N PRO A 28 -12.03 20.88 -14.94
CA PRO A 28 -11.08 21.77 -15.60
C PRO A 28 -10.30 22.72 -14.66
N TRP A 29 -10.02 22.30 -13.42
CA TRP A 29 -9.19 23.07 -12.49
C TRP A 29 -7.76 23.29 -13.02
N PHE A 30 -7.29 22.43 -13.94
CA PHE A 30 -6.07 22.64 -14.71
C PHE A 30 -6.37 23.44 -15.98
N GLY A 31 -6.63 24.73 -15.79
CA GLY A 31 -7.01 25.65 -16.87
C GLY A 31 -7.49 27.03 -16.38
N TYR A 32 -7.65 27.20 -15.06
CA TYR A 32 -7.91 28.52 -14.48
C TYR A 32 -6.67 29.40 -14.62
N GLU A 33 -6.72 30.41 -15.49
CA GLU A 33 -6.06 31.67 -15.13
C GLU A 33 -6.71 32.13 -13.81
N PRO A 34 -5.91 32.53 -12.81
CA PRO A 34 -6.44 32.91 -11.50
C PRO A 34 -7.30 34.18 -11.67
N ASP A 35 -8.60 34.01 -11.91
CA ASP A 35 -9.58 35.07 -11.76
C ASP A 35 -9.95 35.24 -10.28
N GLU A 36 -10.69 36.31 -10.01
CA GLU A 36 -10.83 37.03 -8.73
C GLU A 36 -11.36 36.22 -7.52
N HIS A 37 -11.48 34.89 -7.61
CA HIS A 37 -11.86 33.98 -6.52
C HIS A 37 -10.68 33.30 -5.79
N VAL A 38 -9.44 33.49 -6.24
CA VAL A 38 -8.24 32.91 -5.59
C VAL A 38 -7.83 33.64 -4.30
N GLU A 39 -8.46 34.76 -3.93
CA GLU A 39 -8.12 35.53 -2.72
C GLU A 39 -8.29 34.76 -1.39
N ARG A 40 -8.86 33.54 -1.39
CA ARG A 40 -9.16 32.78 -0.16
C ARG A 40 -8.32 31.54 0.10
N VAL A 41 -7.55 31.04 -0.86
CA VAL A 41 -6.68 29.87 -0.65
C VAL A 41 -5.27 30.37 -0.44
N LYS A 42 -4.64 30.03 0.70
CA LYS A 42 -3.24 30.41 0.91
C LYS A 42 -2.41 29.78 -0.21
N TRP A 43 -1.42 30.51 -0.70
CA TRP A 43 -0.53 30.03 -1.77
C TRP A 43 0.04 28.63 -1.54
N ALA A 44 0.34 28.28 -0.28
CA ALA A 44 0.79 26.93 0.08
C ALA A 44 -0.26 25.84 -0.17
N ASP A 45 -1.54 26.11 0.12
CA ASP A 45 -2.65 25.18 -0.09
C ASP A 45 -2.94 25.01 -1.58
N ALA A 46 -2.86 26.10 -2.36
CA ALA A 46 -3.01 26.05 -3.82
C ALA A 46 -1.90 25.22 -4.50
N LEU A 47 -0.65 25.40 -4.06
CA LEU A 47 0.46 24.56 -4.53
C LEU A 47 0.27 23.10 -4.12
N PHE A 48 -0.16 22.84 -2.89
CA PHE A 48 -0.44 21.48 -2.42
C PHE A 48 -1.51 20.79 -3.28
N ILE A 49 -2.62 21.48 -3.58
CA ILE A 49 -3.69 20.97 -4.46
C ILE A 49 -3.16 20.71 -5.87
N ALA A 50 -2.40 21.65 -6.45
CA ALA A 50 -1.82 21.51 -7.78
C ALA A 50 -0.85 20.31 -7.87
N HIS A 51 -0.08 20.05 -6.82
CA HIS A 51 0.82 18.90 -6.75
C HIS A 51 0.08 17.55 -6.70
N HIS A 52 -1.14 17.51 -6.16
CA HIS A 52 -1.99 16.32 -6.16
C HIS A 52 -2.86 16.20 -7.42
N SER A 53 -2.32 16.64 -8.57
CA SER A 53 -3.00 16.52 -9.86
C SER A 53 -3.47 15.09 -10.15
N PRO A 54 -4.61 14.89 -10.85
CA PRO A 54 -5.10 13.56 -11.21
C PRO A 54 -4.05 12.71 -11.95
N THR A 55 -3.27 13.33 -12.83
CA THR A 55 -2.17 12.66 -13.56
C THR A 55 -1.11 12.11 -12.60
N ARG A 56 -0.73 12.87 -11.58
CA ARG A 56 0.25 12.43 -10.58
C ARG A 56 -0.32 11.28 -9.74
N VAL A 57 -1.56 11.39 -9.27
CA VAL A 57 -2.23 10.33 -8.48
C VAL A 57 -2.30 9.02 -9.27
N LEU A 58 -2.68 9.08 -10.56
CA LEU A 58 -2.72 7.88 -11.41
C LEU A 58 -1.34 7.24 -11.58
N ALA A 59 -0.28 8.04 -11.74
CA ALA A 59 1.09 7.52 -11.81
C ALA A 59 1.55 6.88 -10.49
N GLU A 60 1.15 7.43 -9.34
CA GLU A 60 1.42 6.84 -8.04
C GLU A 60 0.65 5.53 -7.82
N VAL A 61 -0.62 5.47 -8.24
CA VAL A 61 -1.39 4.22 -8.18
C VAL A 61 -0.76 3.14 -9.07
N ASP A 62 -0.35 3.47 -10.29
CA ASP A 62 0.33 2.52 -11.17
C ASP A 62 1.61 1.97 -10.53
N ALA A 63 2.43 2.83 -9.93
CA ALA A 63 3.62 2.39 -9.20
C ALA A 63 3.27 1.46 -8.02
N LYS A 64 2.27 1.82 -7.22
CA LYS A 64 1.82 1.00 -6.07
C LYS A 64 1.27 -0.35 -6.51
N ARG A 65 0.52 -0.42 -7.63
CA ARG A 65 0.03 -1.68 -8.21
C ARG A 65 1.17 -2.62 -8.61
N ARG A 66 2.19 -2.10 -9.28
CA ARG A 66 3.39 -2.88 -9.64
C ARG A 66 4.12 -3.41 -8.41
N ILE A 67 4.20 -2.62 -7.33
CA ILE A 67 4.77 -3.09 -6.06
C ILE A 67 3.94 -4.25 -5.49
N VAL A 68 2.60 -4.13 -5.47
CA VAL A 68 1.71 -5.20 -5.00
C VAL A 68 1.90 -6.48 -5.84
N GLU A 69 2.00 -6.36 -7.16
CA GLU A 69 2.23 -7.49 -8.08
C GLU A 69 3.58 -8.17 -7.88
N LEU A 70 4.64 -7.41 -7.58
CA LEU A 70 5.94 -7.97 -7.24
C LEU A 70 5.90 -8.74 -5.92
N HIS A 71 5.08 -8.32 -4.97
CA HIS A 71 4.99 -8.89 -3.63
C HIS A 71 3.92 -9.97 -3.56
N THR A 72 4.18 -11.12 -4.18
CA THR A 72 3.27 -12.27 -4.18
C THR A 72 3.62 -13.31 -3.11
N PRO A 73 2.61 -13.98 -2.54
CA PRO A 73 2.84 -15.02 -1.57
C PRO A 73 3.33 -16.31 -2.24
N VAL A 74 4.29 -16.97 -1.61
CA VAL A 74 4.72 -18.34 -1.96
C VAL A 74 4.73 -19.19 -0.69
N ILE A 75 4.48 -20.49 -0.85
CA ILE A 75 4.59 -21.44 0.26
C ILE A 75 6.02 -21.95 0.29
N LEU A 76 6.75 -21.60 1.35
CA LEU A 76 8.07 -22.13 1.62
C LEU A 76 7.93 -23.41 2.47
N ARG A 77 8.70 -24.43 2.11
CA ARG A 77 8.86 -25.64 2.90
C ARG A 77 10.25 -25.61 3.53
N SER A 78 10.30 -25.46 4.84
CA SER A 78 11.53 -25.26 5.61
C SER A 78 11.69 -26.38 6.63
N GLY A 79 12.87 -26.99 6.73
CA GLY A 79 13.09 -28.11 7.64
C GLY A 79 14.52 -28.66 7.57
N GLY A 80 15.00 -29.20 8.69
CA GLY A 80 16.31 -29.84 8.80
C GLY A 80 16.18 -31.37 8.75
N GLY A 81 16.39 -31.96 7.58
CA GLY A 81 16.55 -33.41 7.38
C GLY A 81 15.27 -34.26 7.56
N GLY A 82 14.80 -34.87 6.47
CA GLY A 82 13.98 -36.09 6.41
C GLY A 82 12.60 -36.19 7.09
N ALA A 83 12.36 -35.54 8.24
CA ALA A 83 11.27 -35.88 9.14
C ALA A 83 10.38 -34.70 9.60
N TYR A 84 10.81 -33.44 9.44
CA TYR A 84 9.99 -32.27 9.80
C TYR A 84 10.14 -31.17 8.74
N PHE A 85 9.06 -30.87 8.04
CA PHE A 85 8.93 -29.67 7.20
C PHE A 85 7.85 -28.78 7.80
N ASP A 86 8.21 -27.54 8.11
CA ASP A 86 7.25 -26.48 8.40
C ASP A 86 6.85 -25.82 7.07
N THR A 87 5.56 -25.47 6.94
CA THR A 87 5.02 -24.79 5.77
C THR A 87 4.62 -23.39 6.17
N THR A 88 5.39 -22.40 5.70
CA THR A 88 5.13 -20.99 5.99
C THR A 88 4.88 -20.22 4.71
N ARG A 89 3.92 -19.28 4.76
CA ARG A 89 3.64 -18.36 3.65
C ARG A 89 4.59 -17.17 3.76
N VAL A 90 5.34 -16.89 2.69
CA VAL A 90 6.33 -15.82 2.63
C VAL A 90 6.14 -14.98 1.37
N CYS A 91 6.73 -13.78 1.34
CA CYS A 91 6.74 -12.96 0.13
C CYS A 91 7.88 -13.40 -0.79
N ARG A 92 7.56 -13.72 -2.05
CA ARG A 92 8.53 -14.12 -3.08
C ARG A 92 9.68 -13.13 -3.25
N SER A 93 9.37 -11.83 -3.20
CA SER A 93 10.33 -10.76 -3.48
C SER A 93 11.15 -10.35 -2.27
N CYS A 94 10.64 -10.57 -1.05
CA CYS A 94 11.36 -10.24 0.19
C CYS A 94 12.20 -11.41 0.71
N GLU A 95 11.68 -12.64 0.58
CA GLU A 95 12.31 -13.85 1.09
C GLU A 95 12.91 -14.65 -0.08
N PRO A 96 14.22 -14.51 -0.38
CA PRO A 96 14.90 -15.46 -1.26
C PRO A 96 14.84 -16.87 -0.63
N PRO A 97 14.99 -17.95 -1.42
CA PRO A 97 14.86 -19.32 -0.93
C PRO A 97 15.96 -19.65 0.11
N ARG A 98 15.68 -19.38 1.38
CA ARG A 98 16.49 -19.72 2.54
C ARG A 98 15.77 -20.78 3.37
N GLN A 99 16.54 -21.51 4.18
CA GLN A 99 15.99 -22.57 5.02
C GLN A 99 15.10 -22.02 6.15
N PHE A 100 15.30 -20.77 6.57
CA PHE A 100 14.51 -20.13 7.63
C PHE A 100 14.08 -18.73 7.15
N PRO A 101 12.78 -18.48 6.94
CA PRO A 101 12.31 -17.18 6.48
C PRO A 101 12.37 -16.15 7.61
N GLU A 102 12.76 -14.91 7.28
CA GLU A 102 12.89 -13.82 8.24
C GLU A 102 11.57 -13.06 8.44
N GLN A 103 10.67 -13.10 7.45
CA GLN A 103 9.38 -12.45 7.46
C GLN A 103 8.26 -13.39 7.02
N ALA A 104 7.21 -13.47 7.84
CA ALA A 104 5.96 -14.11 7.47
C ALA A 104 5.12 -13.17 6.56
N TRP A 105 4.30 -13.76 5.71
CA TRP A 105 3.27 -13.04 4.95
C TRP A 105 2.19 -12.46 5.88
N PRO A 106 1.64 -11.26 5.60
CA PRO A 106 2.07 -10.28 4.58
C PRO A 106 3.37 -9.60 4.97
N CYS A 107 4.25 -9.31 4.00
CA CYS A 107 5.55 -8.68 4.28
C CYS A 107 5.42 -7.20 4.67
N ALA A 108 6.49 -6.66 5.26
CA ALA A 108 6.53 -5.27 5.73
C ALA A 108 6.19 -4.25 4.63
N THR A 109 6.64 -4.48 3.39
CA THR A 109 6.34 -3.57 2.26
C THR A 109 4.84 -3.40 2.01
N LEU A 110 4.07 -4.49 2.01
CA LEU A 110 2.63 -4.42 1.81
C LEU A 110 1.94 -3.74 3.00
N ARG A 111 2.41 -4.01 4.22
CA ARG A 111 1.89 -3.36 5.44
C ARG A 111 2.14 -1.84 5.42
N LEU A 112 3.31 -1.41 4.96
CA LEU A 112 3.64 0.01 4.80
C LEU A 112 2.75 0.69 3.74
N LEU A 113 2.44 0.01 2.63
CA LEU A 113 1.50 0.52 1.63
C LEU A 113 0.07 0.67 2.18
N ALA A 114 -0.27 -0.06 3.25
CA ALA A 114 -1.58 -0.02 3.87
C ALA A 114 -1.76 1.14 4.86
N LEU A 115 -0.67 1.73 5.37
CA LEU A 115 -0.70 2.78 6.39
C LEU A 115 -1.58 4.01 6.04
N PRO A 116 -1.62 4.51 4.78
CA PRO A 116 -2.51 5.61 4.42
C PRO A 116 -4.00 5.30 4.59
N TYR A 117 -4.35 4.02 4.76
CA TYR A 117 -5.71 3.53 4.90
C TYR A 117 -6.01 3.00 6.32
N ALA A 118 -5.18 3.34 7.32
CA ALA A 118 -5.34 2.85 8.69
C ALA A 118 -6.70 3.22 9.32
N ASP A 119 -7.27 4.37 8.94
CA ASP A 119 -8.59 4.82 9.41
C ASP A 119 -9.76 4.18 8.63
N HIS A 120 -9.48 3.30 7.66
CA HIS A 120 -10.51 2.68 6.85
C HIS A 120 -11.22 1.57 7.62
N ALA A 121 -12.56 1.47 7.54
CA ALA A 121 -13.34 0.48 8.28
C ALA A 121 -12.94 -0.99 8.00
N ASP A 122 -12.54 -1.29 6.77
CA ASP A 122 -12.03 -2.61 6.37
C ASP A 122 -10.54 -2.85 6.72
N TYR A 123 -9.84 -1.88 7.30
CA TYR A 123 -8.44 -2.04 7.70
C TYR A 123 -8.36 -3.02 8.89
N ASP A 124 -7.44 -3.98 8.82
CA ASP A 124 -7.14 -4.90 9.91
C ASP A 124 -5.92 -4.40 10.70
N GLU A 125 -6.09 -4.14 12.00
CA GLU A 125 -5.02 -3.72 12.89
C GLU A 125 -3.85 -4.72 12.94
N ALA A 126 -4.09 -6.01 12.63
CA ALA A 126 -3.03 -7.01 12.51
C ALA A 126 -2.02 -6.71 11.38
N TRP A 127 -2.38 -5.84 10.42
CA TRP A 127 -1.46 -5.37 9.39
C TRP A 127 -0.57 -4.23 9.86
N HIS A 128 -0.85 -3.61 11.01
CA HIS A 128 0.01 -2.58 11.55
C HIS A 128 1.37 -3.18 11.91
N LEU A 129 2.44 -2.54 11.46
CA LEU A 129 3.76 -2.86 11.98
C LEU A 129 3.81 -2.26 13.39
N GLY A 130 3.59 -3.09 14.42
CA GLY A 130 4.01 -2.70 15.78
C GLY A 130 5.49 -2.38 15.76
N ASP A 131 5.93 -1.34 16.50
CA ASP A 131 7.29 -0.78 16.48
C ASP A 131 8.38 -1.85 16.36
N ALA A 132 8.80 -2.13 15.12
CA ALA A 132 9.88 -3.06 14.80
C ALA A 132 11.26 -2.40 14.98
N SER A 133 11.37 -1.56 16.01
CA SER A 133 12.53 -0.71 16.31
C SER A 133 13.09 -0.93 17.73
N GLN A 134 12.65 -1.97 18.45
CA GLN A 134 13.35 -2.42 19.65
C GLN A 134 14.45 -3.43 19.24
N PRO A 135 15.74 -3.12 19.35
CA PRO A 135 16.79 -4.13 19.23
C PRO A 135 16.59 -5.17 20.32
N LYS A 136 16.71 -6.45 19.97
CA LYS A 136 16.83 -7.53 20.96
C LYS A 136 18.15 -7.31 21.71
N GLU A 137 18.08 -6.97 23.01
CA GLU A 137 19.21 -7.07 23.95
C GLU A 137 19.67 -8.52 24.13
#